data_AF-A0A538A0W8-F1
#
_entry.id   AF-A0A538A0W8-F1
#
_cell.length_a   1.000
_cell.length_b   1.000
_cell.length_c   1.000
_cell.angle_alpha   90.00
_cell.angle_beta   90.00
_cell.angle_gamma   90.00
#
_symmetry.space_group_name_H-M   'P 1'
#
loop_
_entity.id
_entity.type
_entity.pdbx_description
1 polymer ?
#
loop_
_entity_poly.entity_id
_entity_poly.type
_entity_poly.pdbx_seq_one_letter_code
_entity_poly.pdbx_strand_id
1 'polypeptide(L)'
;MTVRPVTILAGLLVVAVALVAVEVGVGATHDTVKIANPCEERAPFPGQSVDATIQRVVLDGLDGSACRLHTTREQLVLSLDGKGRWNRRTIDVAVRAGLLRAVDEAVRRGDIPSLLAPLVRGVVRRAPVAALVEGGIRLRDLIG
;
A
#
# COMPACT_ATOMS: atom_id res chain seq x y z
N MET A 1 -31.72 -8.45 37.04
CA MET A 1 -31.07 -9.64 36.46
C MET A 1 -29.59 -9.36 36.29
N THR A 2 -28.76 -9.76 37.25
CA THR A 2 -27.30 -9.56 37.17
C THR A 2 -26.70 -10.71 36.38
N VAL A 3 -26.37 -10.46 35.11
CA VAL A 3 -25.62 -11.41 34.29
C VAL A 3 -24.23 -11.58 34.91
N ARG A 4 -23.83 -12.82 35.18
CA ARG A 4 -22.54 -13.10 35.83
C ARG A 4 -21.43 -12.76 34.84
N PRO A 5 -20.29 -12.18 35.27
CA PRO A 5 -19.20 -11.82 34.36
C PRO A 5 -18.73 -13.03 33.52
N VAL A 6 -18.81 -14.23 34.09
CA VAL A 6 -18.52 -15.51 33.40
C VAL A 6 -19.46 -15.76 32.20
N THR A 7 -20.74 -15.42 32.31
CA THR A 7 -21.70 -15.60 31.20
C THR A 7 -21.47 -14.61 30.06
N ILE A 8 -21.03 -13.40 30.38
CA ILE A 8 -20.63 -12.40 29.37
C ILE A 8 -19.37 -12.87 28.65
N LEU A 9 -18.37 -13.34 29.40
CA LEU A 9 -17.12 -13.85 28.84
C LEU A 9 -17.36 -15.06 27.92
N ALA A 10 -18.21 -16.00 28.36
CA ALA A 10 -18.60 -17.16 27.56
C ALA A 10 -19.33 -16.75 26.28
N GLY A 11 -20.26 -15.79 26.37
CA GLY A 11 -20.97 -15.26 25.20
C GLY A 11 -20.02 -14.62 24.19
N LEU A 12 -19.08 -13.80 24.64
CA LEU A 12 -18.06 -13.18 23.77
C LEU A 12 -17.17 -14.23 23.10
N LEU A 13 -16.75 -15.26 23.84
CA LEU A 13 -15.92 -16.33 23.31
C LEU A 13 -16.67 -17.13 22.22
N VAL A 14 -17.96 -17.41 22.44
CA VAL A 14 -18.81 -18.08 21.44
C VAL A 14 -18.94 -17.22 20.17
N VAL A 15 -19.17 -15.92 20.30
CA VAL A 15 -19.26 -15.00 19.16
C VAL A 15 -17.94 -14.92 18.40
N ALA A 16 -16.81 -14.82 19.11
CA ALA A 16 -15.49 -14.79 18.49
C ALA A 16 -15.20 -16.09 17.70
N VAL A 17 -15.49 -17.26 18.29
CA VAL A 17 -15.32 -18.55 17.62
C VAL A 17 -16.24 -18.67 16.41
N ALA A 18 -17.50 -18.22 16.52
CA ALA A 18 -18.46 -18.24 15.42
C ALA A 18 -17.98 -17.37 14.25
N LEU A 19 -17.46 -16.17 14.52
CA LEU A 19 -16.89 -15.30 13.48
C LEU A 19 -15.69 -15.95 12.80
N VAL A 20 -14.75 -16.51 13.57
CA VAL A 20 -13.59 -17.22 13.01
C VAL A 20 -14.03 -18.40 12.13
N ALA A 21 -15.03 -19.17 12.57
CA ALA A 21 -15.55 -20.31 11.81
C ALA A 21 -16.20 -19.86 10.48
N VAL A 22 -16.90 -18.73 10.47
CA VAL A 22 -17.48 -18.13 9.25
C VAL A 22 -16.36 -17.75 8.28
N GLU A 23 -15.35 -16.99 8.73
CA GLU A 23 -14.23 -16.57 7.87
C GLU A 23 -13.44 -17.75 7.29
N VAL A 24 -13.19 -18.78 8.11
CA VAL A 24 -12.55 -20.02 7.65
C VAL A 24 -13.42 -20.74 6.62
N GLY A 25 -14.74 -20.77 6.80
CA GLY A 25 -15.69 -21.35 5.85
C GLY A 25 -15.80 -20.58 4.53
N VAL A 26 -15.60 -19.26 4.56
CA VAL A 26 -15.57 -18.38 3.38
C VAL A 26 -14.25 -18.49 2.60
N GLY A 27 -13.24 -19.16 3.15
CA GLY A 27 -12.01 -19.51 2.41
C GLY A 27 -10.73 -18.91 2.97
N ALA A 28 -10.75 -18.33 4.18
CA ALA A 28 -9.57 -17.73 4.80
C ALA A 28 -8.35 -18.67 4.95
N THR A 29 -8.55 -20.00 4.86
CA THR A 29 -7.49 -21.01 4.98
C THR A 29 -6.95 -21.54 3.64
N HIS A 30 -7.61 -21.24 2.52
CA HIS A 30 -7.30 -21.87 1.22
C HIS A 30 -7.03 -20.87 0.09
N ASP A 31 -6.98 -19.58 0.37
CA ASP A 31 -6.51 -18.63 -0.63
C ASP A 31 -5.01 -18.83 -0.85
N THR A 32 -4.69 -19.50 -1.96
CA THR A 32 -3.38 -19.32 -2.61
C THR A 32 -3.27 -17.84 -2.93
N VAL A 33 -2.53 -17.10 -2.09
CA VAL A 33 -2.26 -15.68 -2.29
C VAL A 33 -1.62 -15.56 -3.68
N LYS A 34 -2.44 -15.23 -4.68
CA LYS A 34 -1.96 -15.00 -6.03
C LYS A 34 -1.16 -13.72 -5.95
N ILE A 35 0.17 -13.86 -5.90
CA ILE A 35 1.07 -12.72 -5.98
C ILE A 35 0.78 -12.04 -7.31
N ALA A 36 0.11 -10.91 -7.21
CA ALA A 36 -0.47 -10.29 -8.37
C ALA A 36 0.64 -9.59 -9.16
N ASN A 37 0.60 -9.71 -10.48
CA ASN A 37 1.62 -9.18 -11.38
C ASN A 37 1.70 -7.64 -11.27
N PRO A 38 2.85 -7.05 -10.88
CA PRO A 38 2.98 -5.61 -10.74
C PRO A 38 3.03 -4.87 -12.08
N CYS A 39 3.20 -5.58 -13.20
CA CYS A 39 3.20 -4.98 -14.54
C CYS A 39 1.82 -4.91 -15.19
N GLU A 40 0.79 -5.54 -14.60
CA GLU A 40 -0.57 -5.48 -15.13
C GLU A 40 -1.29 -4.24 -14.59
N GLU A 41 -2.05 -3.58 -15.47
CA GLU A 41 -2.94 -2.50 -15.07
C GLU A 41 -4.04 -3.02 -14.15
N ARG A 42 -4.38 -2.23 -13.12
CA ARG A 42 -5.39 -2.58 -12.13
C ARG A 42 -6.45 -1.52 -12.07
N ALA A 43 -7.61 -1.93 -11.57
CA ALA A 43 -8.61 -0.97 -11.13
C ALA A 43 -7.95 0.01 -10.13
N PRO A 44 -8.07 1.32 -10.35
CA PRO A 44 -7.48 2.30 -9.46
C PRO A 44 -8.11 2.20 -8.07
N PHE A 45 -7.33 2.51 -7.03
CA PHE A 45 -7.85 2.55 -5.66
C PHE A 45 -9.05 3.52 -5.58
N PRO A 46 -10.19 3.09 -5.04
CA PRO A 46 -11.44 3.85 -5.13
C PRO A 46 -11.42 5.10 -4.24
N GLY A 47 -12.18 6.11 -4.64
CA GLY A 47 -12.36 7.36 -3.87
C GLY A 47 -11.87 8.60 -4.61
N GLN A 48 -12.42 9.76 -4.23
CA GLN A 48 -12.10 11.07 -4.81
C GLN A 48 -11.42 12.01 -3.81
N SER A 49 -11.12 11.53 -2.60
CA SER A 49 -10.43 12.32 -1.58
C SER A 49 -8.95 12.51 -1.95
N VAL A 50 -8.33 13.53 -1.34
CA VAL A 50 -6.88 13.75 -1.44
C VAL A 50 -6.11 12.51 -0.98
N ASP A 51 -6.57 11.86 0.09
CA ASP A 51 -6.00 10.61 0.59
C ASP A 51 -6.08 9.48 -0.45
N ALA A 52 -7.25 9.28 -1.08
CA ALA A 52 -7.40 8.28 -2.14
C ALA A 52 -6.47 8.56 -3.34
N THR A 53 -6.26 9.83 -3.69
CA THR A 53 -5.29 10.22 -4.73
C THR A 53 -3.86 9.91 -4.33
N ILE A 54 -3.47 10.21 -3.09
CA ILE A 54 -2.14 9.86 -2.57
C ILE A 54 -1.94 8.35 -2.59
N GLN A 55 -2.92 7.59 -2.09
CA GLN A 55 -2.88 6.14 -2.06
C GLN A 55 -2.74 5.55 -3.48
N ARG A 56 -3.49 6.07 -4.46
CA ARG A 56 -3.34 5.67 -5.88
C ARG A 56 -1.94 5.92 -6.40
N VAL A 57 -1.39 7.12 -6.20
CA VAL A 57 -0.02 7.46 -6.66
C VAL A 57 1.03 6.56 -6.01
N VAL A 58 0.88 6.27 -4.71
CA VAL A 58 1.81 5.39 -3.99
C VAL A 58 1.73 3.96 -4.52
N LEU A 59 0.52 3.40 -4.66
CA LEU A 59 0.32 2.04 -5.15
C LEU A 59 0.77 1.88 -6.60
N ASP A 60 0.38 2.80 -7.49
CA ASP A 60 0.81 2.84 -8.89
C ASP A 60 2.35 2.99 -8.98
N GLY A 61 2.94 3.75 -8.05
CA GLY A 61 4.38 3.94 -7.96
C GLY A 61 5.11 2.65 -7.60
N LEU A 62 4.64 1.96 -6.56
CA LEU A 62 5.21 0.68 -6.12
C LEU A 62 5.07 -0.41 -7.19
N ASP A 63 3.94 -0.46 -7.89
CA ASP A 63 3.75 -1.35 -9.04
C ASP A 63 4.74 -1.04 -10.16
N GLY A 64 4.85 0.23 -10.53
CA GLY A 64 5.81 0.69 -11.54
C GLY A 64 7.27 0.42 -11.17
N SER A 65 7.60 0.31 -9.89
CA SER A 65 8.93 -0.04 -9.38
C SER A 65 9.17 -1.54 -9.36
N ALA A 66 8.21 -2.32 -8.84
CA ALA A 66 8.27 -3.77 -8.81
C ALA A 66 8.32 -4.35 -10.23
N CYS A 67 7.52 -3.78 -11.14
CA CYS A 67 7.54 -4.14 -12.56
C CYS A 67 8.91 -3.87 -13.19
N ARG A 68 9.51 -2.70 -12.93
CA ARG A 68 10.85 -2.35 -13.44
C ARG A 68 11.95 -3.31 -12.93
N LEU A 69 11.83 -3.78 -11.70
CA LEU A 69 12.81 -4.67 -11.08
C LEU A 69 12.52 -6.16 -11.32
N HIS A 70 11.46 -6.49 -12.07
CA HIS A 70 10.98 -7.86 -12.29
C HIS A 70 10.89 -8.64 -10.98
N THR A 71 10.23 -8.05 -9.99
CA THR A 71 10.12 -8.59 -8.63
C THR A 71 8.69 -8.43 -8.10
N THR A 72 8.41 -9.00 -6.94
CA THR A 72 7.12 -8.89 -6.28
C THR A 72 7.10 -7.69 -5.33
N ARG A 73 5.91 -7.25 -4.89
CA ARG A 73 5.79 -6.13 -3.94
C ARG A 73 6.44 -6.48 -2.59
N GLU A 74 6.36 -7.74 -2.17
CA GLU A 74 6.92 -8.24 -0.92
C GLU A 74 8.45 -8.20 -0.97
N GLN A 75 9.06 -8.67 -2.07
CA GLN A 75 10.51 -8.57 -2.26
C GLN A 75 10.97 -7.12 -2.39
N LEU A 76 10.17 -6.24 -3.00
CA LEU A 76 10.45 -4.81 -3.05
C LEU A 76 10.47 -4.20 -1.65
N VAL A 77 9.49 -4.52 -0.80
CA VAL A 77 9.41 -4.05 0.59
C VAL A 77 10.58 -4.56 1.43
N LEU A 78 10.95 -5.84 1.29
CA LEU A 78 12.14 -6.37 1.96
C LEU A 78 13.42 -5.65 1.52
N SER A 79 13.50 -5.28 0.25
CA SER A 79 14.64 -4.51 -0.29
C SER A 79 14.66 -3.07 0.20
N LEU A 80 13.52 -2.46 0.54
CA LEU A 80 13.45 -1.15 1.17
C LEU A 80 14.02 -1.15 2.59
N ASP A 81 13.82 -2.25 3.33
CA ASP A 81 14.41 -2.49 4.66
C ASP A 81 15.86 -3.01 4.59
N GLY A 82 16.46 -3.05 3.39
CA GLY A 82 17.83 -3.51 3.18
C GLY A 82 18.03 -5.03 3.33
N LYS A 83 16.95 -5.79 3.52
CA LYS A 83 16.95 -7.26 3.67
C LYS A 83 16.69 -8.00 2.34
N GLY A 84 16.54 -7.28 1.24
CA GLY A 84 16.27 -7.84 -0.08
C GLY A 84 17.51 -7.97 -0.96
N ARG A 85 17.33 -8.53 -2.16
CA ARG A 85 18.42 -8.81 -3.12
C ARG A 85 19.02 -7.57 -3.80
N TRP A 86 18.43 -6.38 -3.64
CA TRP A 86 18.82 -5.16 -4.33
C TRP A 86 19.46 -4.19 -3.36
N ASN A 87 20.54 -3.55 -3.80
CA ASN A 87 21.16 -2.49 -3.02
C ASN A 87 20.26 -1.23 -2.96
N ARG A 88 20.51 -0.38 -1.96
CA ARG A 88 19.73 0.82 -1.69
C ARG A 88 19.65 1.80 -2.86
N ARG A 89 20.70 1.89 -3.70
CA ARG A 89 20.71 2.79 -4.86
C ARG A 89 19.79 2.27 -5.96
N THR A 90 19.83 0.97 -6.25
CA THR A 90 18.94 0.36 -7.25
C THR A 90 17.48 0.51 -6.85
N ILE A 91 17.18 0.35 -5.55
CA ILE A 91 15.84 0.55 -5.01
C ILE A 91 15.41 2.02 -5.09
N ASP A 92 16.26 2.97 -4.70
CA ASP A 92 15.93 4.40 -4.78
C ASP A 92 15.61 4.82 -6.22
N VAL A 93 16.40 4.37 -7.19
CA VAL A 93 16.17 4.64 -8.63
C VAL A 93 14.86 4.02 -9.11
N ALA A 94 14.58 2.77 -8.74
CA ALA A 94 13.35 2.09 -9.15
C ALA A 94 12.10 2.72 -8.53
N VAL A 95 12.14 3.04 -7.24
CA VAL A 95 11.03 3.71 -6.52
C VAL A 95 10.79 5.09 -7.06
N ARG A 96 11.85 5.88 -7.26
CA ARG A 96 11.74 7.23 -7.83
C ARG A 96 11.14 7.20 -9.23
N ALA A 97 11.58 6.28 -10.09
CA ALA A 97 11.03 6.15 -11.43
C ALA A 97 9.57 5.66 -11.43
N GLY A 98 9.22 4.77 -10.49
CA GLY A 98 7.84 4.32 -10.28
C GLY A 98 6.92 5.49 -9.90
N LEU A 99 7.30 6.25 -8.87
CA LEU A 99 6.54 7.39 -8.38
C LEU A 99 6.40 8.51 -9.43
N LEU A 100 7.45 8.80 -10.21
CA LEU A 100 7.35 9.78 -11.29
C LEU A 100 6.32 9.37 -12.34
N ARG A 101 6.33 8.10 -12.74
CA ARG A 101 5.33 7.56 -13.67
C ARG A 101 3.92 7.62 -13.08
N ALA A 102 3.76 7.30 -11.80
CA ALA A 102 2.47 7.36 -11.12
C ALA A 102 1.91 8.79 -11.03
N VAL A 103 2.78 9.78 -10.80
CA VAL A 103 2.39 11.20 -10.84
C VAL A 103 1.97 11.60 -12.24
N ASP A 104 2.71 11.17 -13.27
CA ASP A 104 2.34 11.46 -14.67
C ASP A 104 0.97 10.85 -15.02
N GLU A 105 0.70 9.63 -14.55
CA GLU A 105 -0.61 8.99 -14.72
C GLU A 105 -1.73 9.71 -13.96
N ALA A 106 -1.49 10.12 -12.71
CA ALA A 106 -2.45 10.88 -11.93
C ALA A 106 -2.78 12.24 -12.58
N VAL A 107 -1.81 12.88 -13.25
CA VAL A 107 -2.06 14.08 -14.06
C VAL A 107 -2.91 13.74 -15.30
N ARG A 108 -2.62 12.63 -15.99
CA ARG A 108 -3.42 12.18 -17.15
C ARG A 108 -4.87 11.90 -16.79
N ARG A 109 -5.12 11.32 -15.62
CA ARG A 109 -6.47 11.03 -15.10
C ARG A 109 -7.19 12.26 -14.53
N GLY A 110 -6.51 13.39 -14.38
CA GLY A 110 -7.06 14.60 -13.78
C GLY A 110 -7.10 14.59 -12.25
N ASP A 111 -6.48 13.60 -11.60
CA ASP A 111 -6.39 13.51 -10.14
C ASP A 111 -5.45 14.58 -9.55
N ILE A 112 -4.43 14.97 -10.32
CA ILE A 112 -3.49 16.02 -9.97
C ILE A 112 -3.58 17.14 -11.02
N PRO A 113 -3.86 18.40 -10.60
CA PRO A 113 -3.80 19.54 -11.50
C PRO A 113 -2.45 19.62 -12.22
N SER A 114 -2.46 19.75 -13.54
CA SER A 114 -1.25 19.84 -14.37
C SER A 114 -0.30 20.97 -13.94
N LEU A 115 -0.85 22.03 -13.34
CA LEU A 115 -0.09 23.14 -12.76
C LEU A 115 0.79 22.73 -11.56
N LEU A 116 0.37 21.73 -10.78
CA LEU A 116 1.11 21.22 -9.61
C LEU A 116 2.12 20.13 -10.00
N ALA A 117 2.00 19.53 -11.19
CA ALA A 117 2.89 18.48 -11.67
C ALA A 117 4.41 18.82 -11.55
N PRO A 118 4.91 20.00 -11.95
CA PRO A 118 6.34 20.32 -11.79
C PRO A 118 6.78 20.40 -10.32
N LEU A 119 5.91 20.88 -9.43
CA LEU A 119 6.15 20.90 -7.99
C LEU A 119 6.26 19.48 -7.43
N VAL A 120 5.26 18.64 -7.72
CA VAL A 120 5.21 17.24 -7.26
C VAL A 120 6.40 16.44 -7.80
N ARG A 121 6.71 16.56 -9.10
CA ARG A 121 7.92 15.96 -9.70
C ARG A 121 9.20 16.49 -9.07
N GLY A 122 9.22 17.75 -8.65
CA GLY A 122 10.34 18.36 -7.94
C GLY A 122 10.58 17.69 -6.58
N VAL A 123 9.51 17.44 -5.83
CA VAL A 123 9.56 16.73 -4.53
C VAL A 123 10.01 15.29 -4.74
N VAL A 124 9.38 14.56 -5.68
CA VAL A 124 9.74 13.15 -5.96
C VAL A 124 11.19 13.02 -6.45
N ARG A 125 11.79 14.03 -7.08
CA ARG A 125 13.20 14.01 -7.52
C ARG A 125 14.23 14.40 -6.45
N ARG A 126 13.82 15.09 -5.39
CA ARG A 126 14.74 15.57 -4.34
C ARG A 126 14.57 14.85 -3.01
N ALA A 127 13.38 14.35 -2.72
CA ALA A 127 13.13 13.61 -1.50
C ALA A 127 13.91 12.29 -1.48
N PRO A 128 14.53 11.91 -0.35
CA PRO A 128 15.04 10.56 -0.15
C PRO A 128 13.86 9.59 -0.06
N VAL A 129 13.94 8.43 -0.72
CA VAL A 129 12.87 7.42 -0.64
C VAL A 129 12.61 6.96 0.80
N ALA A 130 13.65 6.87 1.62
CA ALA A 130 13.51 6.55 3.05
C ALA A 130 12.64 7.57 3.81
N ALA A 131 12.77 8.86 3.51
CA ALA A 131 11.97 9.90 4.16
C ALA A 131 10.50 9.88 3.70
N LEU A 132 10.23 9.44 2.46
CA LEU A 132 8.87 9.27 1.96
C LEU A 132 8.15 8.10 2.65
N VAL A 133 8.87 6.99 2.88
CA VAL A 133 8.35 5.84 3.62
C VAL A 133 8.05 6.21 5.07
N GLU A 134 9.00 6.86 5.74
CA GLU A 134 8.85 7.26 7.15
C GLU A 134 7.78 8.36 7.34
N GLY A 135 7.70 9.31 6.40
CA GLY A 135 6.66 10.35 6.39
C GLY A 135 5.25 9.79 6.17
N GLY A 136 5.12 8.75 5.33
CA GLY A 136 3.84 8.07 5.12
C GLY A 136 3.33 7.33 6.36
N ILE A 137 4.25 6.74 7.14
CA ILE A 137 3.92 6.07 8.42
C ILE A 137 3.41 7.11 9.43
N ARG A 138 4.14 8.22 9.61
CA ARG A 138 3.76 9.28 10.57
C ARG A 138 2.43 9.96 10.24
N LEU A 139 2.10 10.10 8.95
CA LEU A 139 0.80 10.65 8.56
C LEU A 139 -0.33 9.70 8.95
N ARG A 140 -0.20 8.39 8.68
CA ARG A 140 -1.21 7.39 9.10
C ARG A 140 -1.44 7.39 10.61
N ASP A 141 -0.41 7.61 11.42
CA ASP A 141 -0.53 7.67 12.88
C ASP A 141 -1.27 8.92 13.38
N LEU A 142 -1.40 9.97 12.56
CA LEU A 142 -2.09 11.23 12.90
C LEU A 142 -3.57 11.26 12.47
N ILE A 143 -3.94 10.45 11.48
CA ILE A 143 -5.31 10.35 10.93
C ILE A 143 -5.96 8.98 11.18
N GLY A 144 -5.31 8.13 11.99
CA GLY A 144 -5.80 6.83 12.44
C GLY A 144 -6.49 6.90 13.78
#